data_AF-A0A7S2NDX0-F1
#
_entry.id   AF-A0A7S2NDX0-F1
#
_cell.length_a   1.000
_cell.length_b   1.000
_cell.length_c   1.000
_cell.angle_alpha   90.00
_cell.angle_beta   90.00
_cell.angle_gamma   90.00
#
_symmetry.space_group_name_H-M   'P 1'
#
loop_
_entity.id
_entity.type
_entity.pdbx_description
1 polymer ?
#
loop_
_entity_poly.entity_id
_entity_poly.type
_entity_poly.pdbx_seq_one_letter_code
_entity_poly.pdbx_strand_id
1 'polypeptide(L)'
;SRLAFLTEVMQSERVNQLVGVSSFGTGTNVHQIIWGTVHKDHFKPYKGSALTWWPAEDVKSSKLLLGYYICGTMTGWNDPQQMEDEGEGTYGYTLTMGDNNWENFQIWCDRDPERCIHPTEALSTKETKLAGPDEGIG
;
A
#
# COMPACT_ATOMS: atom_id res chain seq x y z
N SER A 1 -11.88 30.27 -10.89
CA SER A 1 -11.74 28.91 -11.44
C SER A 1 -10.31 28.46 -11.20
N ARG A 2 -10.11 27.26 -10.64
CA ARG A 2 -8.78 26.75 -10.31
C ARG A 2 -8.43 25.71 -11.37
N LEU A 3 -7.65 26.10 -12.37
CA LEU A 3 -7.11 25.17 -13.36
C LEU A 3 -5.74 24.71 -12.85
N ALA A 4 -5.68 23.49 -12.32
CA ALA A 4 -4.42 22.84 -11.98
C ALA A 4 -4.44 21.44 -12.58
N PHE A 5 -4.05 21.34 -13.85
CA PHE A 5 -3.56 20.07 -14.37
C PHE A 5 -2.06 20.06 -14.12
N LEU A 6 -1.63 19.32 -13.11
CA LEU A 6 -0.22 18.98 -12.94
C LEU A 6 0.08 17.89 -13.98
N THR A 7 0.33 18.30 -15.22
CA THR A 7 0.94 17.38 -16.19
C THR A 7 2.43 17.41 -15.93
N GLU A 8 2.91 16.44 -15.17
CA GLU A 8 4.35 16.23 -14.98
C GLU A 8 4.84 15.31 -16.09
N VAL A 9 5.80 15.79 -16.89
CA VAL A 9 6.47 14.96 -17.89
C VAL A 9 7.47 14.08 -17.15
N MET A 10 7.07 12.84 -16.91
CA MET A 10 7.94 11.85 -16.29
C MET A 10 9.12 11.55 -17.22
N GLN A 11 10.33 11.48 -16.64
CA GLN A 11 11.50 11.01 -17.36
C GLN A 11 11.25 9.57 -17.81
N SER A 12 11.22 9.33 -19.12
CA SER A 12 11.05 7.99 -19.68
C SER A 12 12.41 7.38 -19.99
N GLU A 13 12.53 6.06 -19.79
CA GLU A 13 13.67 5.28 -20.28
C GLU A 13 13.65 5.11 -21.81
N ARG A 14 12.58 5.56 -22.47
CA ARG A 14 12.43 5.47 -23.92
C ARG A 14 13.13 6.63 -24.61
N VAL A 15 13.76 6.32 -25.75
CA VAL A 15 14.50 7.27 -26.59
C VAL A 15 13.58 8.37 -27.16
N ASN A 16 12.28 8.10 -27.30
CA ASN A 16 11.28 9.03 -27.81
C ASN A 16 10.15 9.22 -26.80
N GLN A 17 9.70 10.47 -26.62
CA GLN A 17 8.52 10.81 -25.83
C GLN A 17 7.59 11.72 -26.63
N LEU A 18 6.28 11.46 -26.51
CA LEU A 18 5.21 12.30 -27.02
C LEU A 18 4.34 12.72 -25.84
N VAL A 19 4.22 14.02 -25.60
CA VAL A 19 3.43 14.59 -24.51
C VAL A 19 2.37 15.49 -25.11
N GLY A 20 1.11 15.26 -24.74
CA GLY A 20 0.00 16.13 -25.09
C GLY A 20 -0.55 16.81 -23.83
N VAL A 21 -0.80 18.12 -23.91
CA VAL A 21 -1.44 18.89 -22.84
C VAL A 21 -2.68 19.56 -23.40
N SER A 22 -3.83 19.35 -22.77
CA SER A 22 -5.09 19.98 -23.13
C SER A 22 -5.62 20.83 -21.99
N SER A 23 -6.11 22.03 -22.32
CA SER A 23 -6.85 22.90 -21.41
C SER A 23 -8.21 23.20 -22.01
N PHE A 24 -9.27 23.01 -21.22
CA PHE A 24 -10.65 23.23 -21.65
C PHE A 24 -11.30 24.35 -20.82
N GLY A 25 -12.01 25.26 -21.48
CA GLY A 25 -12.70 26.39 -20.86
C GLY A 25 -13.97 26.77 -21.61
N THR A 26 -14.78 27.65 -21.03
CA THR A 26 -16.12 28.03 -21.56
C THR A 26 -16.08 28.96 -22.78
N GLY A 27 -14.98 29.01 -23.52
CA GLY A 27 -14.84 29.86 -24.71
C GLY A 27 -13.66 29.51 -25.60
N THR A 28 -12.53 29.10 -25.05
CA THR A 28 -11.36 28.64 -25.83
C THR A 28 -10.75 27.43 -25.17
N ASN A 29 -10.50 26.40 -25.99
CA ASN A 29 -9.74 25.22 -25.62
C ASN A 29 -8.37 25.29 -26.29
N VAL A 30 -7.33 24.87 -25.59
CA VAL A 30 -5.95 24.85 -26.10
C VAL A 30 -5.42 23.43 -25.98
N HIS A 31 -4.80 22.94 -27.05
CA HIS A 31 -4.08 21.67 -27.04
C HIS A 31 -2.66 21.91 -27.56
N GLN A 32 -1.66 21.41 -26.83
CA GLN A 32 -0.25 21.46 -27.21
C GLN A 32 0.31 20.05 -27.25
N ILE A 33 1.05 19.75 -28.32
CA ILE A 33 1.76 18.48 -28.49
C ILE A 33 3.25 18.79 -28.52
N ILE A 34 4.01 18.14 -27.65
CA ILE A 34 5.46 18.22 -27.57
C ILE A 34 6.01 16.83 -27.87
N TRP A 35 6.88 16.74 -28.86
CA TRP A 35 7.61 15.52 -29.21
C TRP A 35 9.10 15.75 -29.03
N GLY A 36 9.77 14.85 -28.32
CA GLY A 36 11.19 14.91 -28.04
C GLY A 36 11.86 13.56 -28.24
N THR A 37 13.07 13.58 -28.80
CA THR A 37 13.95 12.42 -28.94
C THR A 37 15.25 12.71 -28.22
N VAL A 38 15.68 11.80 -27.34
CA VAL A 38 16.98 11.89 -26.66
C VAL A 38 18.05 11.28 -27.57
N HIS A 39 19.08 12.04 -27.93
CA HIS A 39 20.20 11.52 -28.72
C HIS A 39 20.96 10.46 -27.89
N LYS A 40 21.29 9.31 -28.50
CA LYS A 40 21.85 8.15 -27.79
C LYS A 40 23.14 8.48 -27.02
N ASP A 41 23.95 9.39 -27.54
CA ASP A 41 25.22 9.80 -26.90
C ASP A 41 25.04 10.63 -25.63
N HIS A 42 23.83 11.15 -25.41
CA HIS A 42 23.45 11.94 -24.24
C HIS A 42 22.55 11.17 -23.27
N PHE A 43 22.21 9.92 -23.59
CA PHE A 43 21.43 9.06 -22.71
C PHE A 43 22.30 8.58 -21.54
N LYS A 44 22.08 9.15 -20.36
CA LYS A 44 22.58 8.61 -19.10
C LYS A 44 21.40 7.96 -18.39
N PRO A 45 21.37 6.62 -18.21
CA PRO A 45 20.30 6.00 -17.43
C PRO A 45 20.32 6.58 -16.02
N TYR A 46 19.18 7.09 -15.59
CA TYR A 46 19.02 7.61 -14.24
C TYR A 46 19.16 6.44 -13.26
N LYS A 47 20.11 6.55 -12.32
CA LYS A 47 20.32 5.59 -11.21
C LYS A 47 19.80 6.15 -9.89
N GLY A 48 18.72 6.91 -9.90
CA GLY A 48 18.11 7.37 -8.64
C GLY A 48 17.20 6.33 -8.03
N SER A 49 16.92 6.51 -6.74
CA SER A 49 15.95 5.72 -5.98
C SER A 49 14.56 5.79 -6.61
N ALA A 50 13.78 4.71 -6.47
CA ALA A 50 12.39 4.65 -6.91
C ALA A 50 11.63 5.89 -6.42
N LEU A 51 10.88 6.52 -7.34
CA LEU A 51 9.99 7.62 -7.01
C LEU A 51 9.01 7.16 -5.93
N THR A 52 9.17 7.70 -4.72
CA THR A 52 8.24 7.48 -3.61
C THR A 52 7.25 8.65 -3.64
N TRP A 53 5.96 8.34 -3.72
CA TRP A 53 4.87 9.32 -3.80
C TRP A 53 4.69 10.08 -2.46
N TRP A 54 4.29 11.36 -2.53
CA TRP A 54 4.23 12.38 -1.45
C TRP A 54 3.13 12.14 -0.38
N PRO A 55 3.26 12.61 0.90
CA PRO A 55 4.30 13.48 1.46
C PRO A 55 5.55 12.75 1.92
N ALA A 56 6.66 13.16 1.32
CA ALA A 56 8.00 12.72 1.68
C ALA A 56 8.44 13.46 2.95
N GLU A 57 7.91 13.03 4.09
CA GLU A 57 8.78 12.96 5.27
C GLU A 57 9.72 11.77 5.05
N ASP A 58 10.92 11.83 5.62
CA ASP A 58 11.94 10.78 5.58
C ASP A 58 11.45 9.49 6.27
N VAL A 59 10.40 8.88 5.73
CA VAL A 59 10.07 7.50 5.99
C VAL A 59 11.21 6.75 5.34
N LYS A 60 12.24 6.48 6.15
CA LYS A 60 13.22 5.43 5.86
C LYS A 60 12.44 4.34 5.17
N SER A 61 12.88 3.95 3.98
CA SER A 61 12.36 2.76 3.30
C SER A 61 12.74 1.55 4.17
N SER A 62 12.17 1.45 5.37
CA SER A 62 11.91 0.19 6.01
C SER A 62 11.08 -0.53 4.98
N LYS A 63 11.65 -1.60 4.44
CA LYS A 63 10.95 -2.58 3.61
C LYS A 63 9.51 -2.63 4.10
N LEU A 64 8.57 -2.08 3.32
CA LEU A 64 7.17 -2.00 3.73
C LEU A 64 6.80 -3.43 4.08
N LEU A 65 6.49 -3.69 5.35
CA LEU A 65 6.13 -5.02 5.82
C LEU A 65 4.67 -5.30 5.43
N LEU A 66 4.33 -4.99 4.18
CA LEU A 66 2.99 -5.00 3.64
C LEU A 66 2.40 -6.40 3.78
N GLY A 67 1.43 -6.55 4.67
CA GLY A 67 0.77 -7.84 4.86
C GLY A 67 -0.01 -7.94 6.17
N TYR A 68 -0.73 -9.06 6.29
CA TYR A 68 -1.49 -9.42 7.48
C TYR A 68 -0.72 -10.42 8.33
N TYR A 69 -0.76 -10.20 9.64
CA TYR A 69 -0.07 -11.02 10.62
C TYR A 69 -1.05 -11.44 11.70
N ILE A 70 -0.89 -12.65 12.22
CA ILE A 70 -1.67 -13.12 13.36
C ILE A 70 -0.82 -13.07 14.62
N CYS A 71 -1.38 -12.53 15.70
CA CYS A 71 -0.74 -12.45 17.01
C CYS A 71 -1.75 -12.80 18.11
N GLY A 72 -1.32 -13.48 19.16
CA GLY A 72 -2.26 -14.08 20.09
C GLY A 72 -1.61 -14.97 21.13
N THR A 73 -2.42 -15.76 21.83
CA THR A 73 -1.97 -16.70 22.87
C THR A 73 -0.99 -17.73 22.32
N MET A 74 -1.18 -18.20 21.08
CA MET A 74 -0.28 -19.13 20.39
C MET A 74 1.11 -18.55 20.08
N THR A 75 1.27 -17.23 20.05
CA THR A 75 2.56 -16.53 19.87
C THR A 75 3.04 -15.82 21.14
N GLY A 76 2.33 -16.02 22.26
CA GLY A 76 2.59 -15.29 23.50
C GLY A 76 2.47 -13.77 23.37
N TRP A 77 1.67 -13.27 22.42
CA TRP A 77 1.44 -11.84 22.13
C TRP A 77 2.70 -11.01 21.77
N ASN A 78 3.83 -11.67 21.46
CA ASN A 78 5.10 -10.97 21.22
C ASN A 78 5.75 -11.30 19.87
N ASP A 79 5.31 -12.36 19.18
CA ASP A 79 5.91 -12.78 17.91
C ASP A 79 4.83 -12.97 16.81
N PRO A 80 4.38 -11.89 16.15
CA PRO A 80 3.35 -11.96 15.13
C PRO A 80 3.80 -12.78 13.92
N GLN A 81 3.00 -13.78 13.52
CA GLN A 81 3.29 -14.67 12.39
C GLN A 81 2.62 -14.17 11.11
N GLN A 82 3.33 -14.22 9.99
CA GLN A 82 2.79 -13.75 8.70
C GLN A 82 1.73 -14.73 8.19
N MET A 83 0.60 -14.19 7.71
CA MET A 83 -0.45 -14.97 7.07
C MET A 83 -0.11 -15.26 5.59
N GLU A 84 -0.58 -16.40 5.09
CA GLU A 84 -0.39 -16.81 3.70
C GLU A 84 -1.47 -16.19 2.81
N ASP A 85 -1.09 -15.71 1.62
CA ASP A 85 -2.04 -15.25 0.60
C ASP A 85 -2.64 -16.48 -0.11
N GLU A 86 -3.94 -16.69 0.07
CA GLU A 86 -4.70 -17.78 -0.53
C GLU A 86 -5.38 -17.35 -1.84
N GLY A 87 -5.20 -16.09 -2.27
CA GLY A 87 -5.80 -15.52 -3.46
C GLY A 87 -7.13 -14.80 -3.21
N GLU A 88 -7.56 -13.99 -4.20
CA GLU A 88 -8.83 -13.24 -4.17
C GLU A 88 -9.01 -12.32 -2.94
N GLY A 89 -7.91 -11.89 -2.33
CA GLY A 89 -7.93 -11.07 -1.11
C GLY A 89 -8.15 -11.87 0.17
N THR A 90 -8.04 -13.20 0.12
CA THR A 90 -8.13 -14.10 1.27
C THR A 90 -6.75 -14.39 1.83
N TYR A 91 -6.62 -14.30 3.16
CA TYR A 91 -5.39 -14.61 3.87
C TYR A 91 -5.67 -15.65 4.95
N GLY A 92 -4.82 -16.68 5.01
CA GLY A 92 -4.97 -17.83 5.90
C GLY A 92 -3.80 -18.00 6.87
N TYR A 93 -4.07 -18.61 8.01
CA TYR A 93 -3.04 -19.12 8.92
C TYR A 93 -3.51 -20.40 9.58
N THR A 94 -2.68 -21.45 9.49
CA THR A 94 -2.94 -22.73 10.14
C THR A 94 -2.17 -22.80 11.45
N LEU A 95 -2.87 -23.04 12.56
CA LEU A 95 -2.27 -23.20 13.88
C LEU A 95 -2.61 -24.57 14.47
N THR A 96 -1.73 -25.07 15.34
CA THR A 96 -2.01 -26.25 16.17
C THR A 96 -2.58 -25.77 17.49
N MET A 97 -3.78 -26.24 17.85
CA MET A 97 -4.44 -25.88 19.11
C MET A 97 -3.66 -26.43 20.31
N GLY A 98 -3.49 -25.63 21.37
CA GLY A 98 -2.94 -26.11 22.63
C GLY A 98 -3.93 -26.96 23.43
N ASP A 99 -3.49 -27.46 24.58
CA ASP A 99 -4.25 -28.38 25.45
C ASP A 99 -5.63 -27.85 25.87
N ASN A 100 -5.79 -26.53 25.93
CA ASN A 100 -7.05 -25.88 26.31
C ASN A 100 -8.11 -25.91 25.20
N ASN A 101 -7.74 -26.19 23.94
CA ASN A 101 -8.63 -26.15 22.76
C ASN A 101 -9.31 -24.79 22.50
N TRP A 102 -8.79 -23.69 23.04
CA TRP A 102 -9.19 -22.33 22.68
C TRP A 102 -7.98 -21.40 22.67
N GLU A 103 -7.92 -20.50 21.69
CA GLU A 103 -6.84 -19.53 21.53
C GLU A 103 -7.45 -18.16 21.23
N ASN A 104 -6.91 -17.11 21.84
CA ASN A 104 -7.27 -15.73 21.52
C ASN A 104 -6.26 -15.16 20.55
N PHE A 105 -6.72 -14.41 19.54
CA PHE A 105 -5.84 -13.81 18.55
C PHE A 105 -6.40 -12.48 18.02
N GLN A 106 -5.52 -11.71 17.39
CA GLN A 106 -5.77 -10.51 16.61
C GLN A 106 -5.05 -10.61 15.27
N ILE A 107 -5.54 -9.89 14.27
CA ILE A 107 -4.88 -9.74 12.98
C ILE A 107 -4.25 -8.35 12.93
N TRP A 108 -2.93 -8.24 12.79
CA TRP A 108 -2.19 -6.99 12.72
C TRP A 108 -1.84 -6.66 11.28
N CYS A 109 -2.04 -5.40 10.88
CA CYS A 109 -1.51 -4.87 9.62
C CYS A 109 -0.04 -4.52 9.81
N ASP A 110 0.82 -4.97 8.91
CA ASP A 110 2.24 -4.57 8.85
C ASP A 110 3.04 -4.84 10.14
N ARG A 111 2.63 -5.84 10.94
CA ARG A 111 3.17 -6.19 12.29
C ARG A 111 2.94 -5.13 13.37
N ASP A 112 2.02 -4.21 13.15
CA ASP A 112 1.76 -3.11 14.06
C ASP A 112 0.53 -3.40 14.94
N PRO A 113 0.70 -3.53 16.28
CA PRO A 113 -0.42 -3.76 17.21
C PRO A 113 -1.39 -2.57 17.29
N GLU A 114 -1.00 -1.37 16.87
CA GLU A 114 -1.91 -0.21 16.78
C GLU A 114 -2.75 -0.23 15.50
N ARG A 115 -2.52 -1.20 14.61
CA ARG A 115 -3.22 -1.36 13.33
C ARG A 115 -3.87 -2.74 13.25
N CYS A 116 -4.71 -3.04 14.23
CA CYS A 116 -5.41 -4.32 14.32
C CYS A 116 -6.69 -4.34 13.48
N ILE A 117 -6.91 -5.44 12.77
CA ILE A 117 -8.22 -5.86 12.29
C ILE A 117 -8.80 -6.79 13.34
N HIS A 118 -9.99 -6.46 13.82
CA HIS A 118 -10.69 -7.24 14.82
C HIS A 118 -12.19 -7.27 14.57
N PRO A 119 -12.92 -8.27 15.08
CA PRO A 119 -14.37 -8.25 15.07
C PRO A 119 -14.89 -7.11 15.95
N THR A 120 -16.07 -6.57 15.64
CA THR A 120 -16.69 -5.50 16.47
C THR A 120 -17.02 -5.93 17.90
N GLU A 121 -17.16 -7.23 18.15
CA GLU A 121 -17.46 -7.79 19.47
C GLU A 121 -16.47 -8.91 19.81
N ALA A 122 -16.12 -9.05 21.09
CA ALA A 122 -15.29 -10.16 21.55
C ALA A 122 -15.98 -11.52 21.27
N LEU A 123 -15.20 -12.54 20.90
CA LEU A 123 -15.69 -13.91 20.63
C LEU A 123 -16.76 -13.99 19.51
N SER A 124 -16.69 -13.06 18.56
CA SER A 124 -17.57 -13.01 17.39
C SER A 124 -17.49 -14.24 16.48
N THR A 125 -18.56 -14.48 15.73
CA THR A 125 -18.65 -15.58 14.75
C THR A 125 -18.20 -15.13 13.35
N LYS A 126 -18.15 -16.08 12.40
CA LYS A 126 -17.59 -15.90 11.04
C LYS A 126 -18.27 -14.81 10.19
N GLU A 127 -19.45 -14.34 10.57
CA GLU A 127 -20.24 -13.38 9.79
C GLU A 127 -20.25 -11.97 10.42
N THR A 128 -19.47 -11.75 11.47
CA THR A 128 -19.41 -10.46 12.12
C THR A 128 -18.62 -9.45 11.28
N LYS A 129 -19.10 -8.20 11.27
CA LYS A 129 -18.40 -7.08 10.64
C LYS A 129 -17.04 -6.85 11.34
N LEU A 130 -16.03 -6.61 10.52
CA LEU A 130 -14.70 -6.24 10.99
C LEU A 130 -14.63 -4.73 11.25
N ALA A 131 -13.84 -4.35 12.24
CA ALA A 131 -13.46 -2.98 12.58
C ALA A 131 -11.92 -2.81 12.49
N GLY A 132 -11.46 -1.56 12.57
CA GLY A 132 -10.06 -1.17 12.41
C GLY A 132 -9.68 -0.66 11.00
N PRO A 133 -8.38 -0.43 10.72
CA PRO A 133 -7.24 -0.65 11.61
C PRO A 133 -7.12 0.43 12.70
N ASP A 134 -7.22 0.01 13.96
CA ASP A 134 -7.07 0.83 15.17
C ASP A 134 -6.43 -0.02 16.30
N GLU A 135 -6.20 0.61 17.47
CA GLU A 135 -5.78 -0.08 18.69
C GLU A 135 -6.89 -1.07 19.06
N GLY A 136 -6.65 -2.37 18.87
CA GLY A 136 -7.68 -3.39 19.01
C GLY A 136 -8.37 -3.37 20.39
N ILE A 137 -9.54 -3.99 20.50
CA ILE A 137 -10.32 -4.00 21.75
C ILE A 137 -9.52 -4.67 22.88
N GLY A 138 -9.11 -3.89 23.88
CA GLY A 138 -8.50 -4.36 25.13
C GLY A 138 -9.50 -5.00 26.08
#